data_AF-A0ABD0QR46-F1
#
_entry.id   AF-A0ABD0QR46-F1
#
_cell.length_a   1.000
_cell.length_b   1.000
_cell.length_c   1.000
_cell.angle_alpha   90.00
_cell.angle_beta   90.00
_cell.angle_gamma   90.00
#
_symmetry.space_group_name_H-M   'P 1'
#
loop_
_entity.id
_entity.type
_entity.pdbx_description
1 polymer ?
#
loop_
_entity_poly.entity_id
_entity_poly.type
_entity_poly.pdbx_seq_one_letter_code
_entity_poly.pdbx_strand_id
1 'polypeptide(L)'
;DIDVEDYYSAFLEMVRNLLDGNMETSQYEDQLREMFTIHAYIAFTMDKLIQSIVRQLQHIVSDEICVQVTDLYLSECANKATGGSLSTQASRGSAESAYQRKAEQLMSDENCFK
;
A
#
# COMPACT_ATOMS: atom_id res chain seq x y z
N ASP A 1 16.04 -30.43 -8.30
CA ASP A 1 14.86 -29.82 -8.92
C ASP A 1 13.86 -29.45 -7.87
N ILE A 2 13.36 -28.23 -7.94
CA ILE A 2 12.20 -27.77 -7.16
C ILE A 2 10.97 -28.27 -7.93
N ASP A 3 9.96 -28.81 -7.24
CA ASP A 3 8.70 -29.14 -7.92
C ASP A 3 7.95 -27.87 -8.31
N VAL A 4 7.23 -27.89 -9.42
CA VAL A 4 6.51 -26.70 -9.93
C VAL A 4 5.52 -26.14 -8.90
N GLU A 5 4.96 -27.00 -8.04
CA GLU A 5 4.07 -26.61 -6.95
C GLU A 5 4.76 -25.74 -5.89
N ASP A 6 6.08 -25.90 -5.72
CA ASP A 6 6.89 -25.17 -4.74
C ASP A 6 7.51 -23.89 -5.32
N TYR A 7 7.34 -23.62 -6.63
CA TYR A 7 7.98 -22.47 -7.29
C TYR A 7 7.56 -21.13 -6.68
N TYR A 8 6.29 -21.00 -6.31
CA TYR A 8 5.80 -19.77 -5.69
C TYR A 8 6.45 -19.55 -4.32
N SER A 9 6.54 -20.60 -3.51
CA SER A 9 7.16 -20.56 -2.18
C SER A 9 8.65 -20.21 -2.27
N ALA A 10 9.39 -20.87 -3.18
CA ALA A 10 10.80 -20.59 -3.43
C ALA A 10 11.01 -19.16 -3.95
N PHE A 11 10.16 -18.69 -4.86
CA PHE A 11 10.17 -17.32 -5.34
C PHE A 11 10.01 -16.29 -4.20
N LEU A 12 9.06 -16.50 -3.28
CA LEU A 12 8.87 -15.60 -2.14
C LEU A 12 10.09 -15.55 -1.22
N GLU A 13 10.72 -16.70 -0.96
CA GLU A 13 11.95 -16.77 -0.16
C GLU A 13 13.11 -16.04 -0.85
N MET A 14 13.25 -16.20 -2.16
CA MET A 14 14.22 -15.47 -2.97
C MET A 14 14.01 -13.95 -2.91
N VAL A 15 12.78 -13.47 -3.08
CA VAL A 15 12.46 -12.03 -2.95
C VAL A 15 12.80 -11.54 -1.55
N ARG A 16 12.50 -12.31 -0.50
CA ARG A 16 12.84 -11.96 0.88
C ARG A 16 14.36 -11.85 1.07
N ASN A 17 15.13 -12.83 0.58
CA ASN A 17 16.59 -12.80 0.66
C ASN A 17 17.19 -11.63 -0.11
N LEU A 18 16.62 -11.28 -1.26
CA LEU A 18 17.03 -10.09 -2.03
C LEU A 18 16.78 -8.80 -1.26
N LEU A 19 15.62 -8.66 -0.61
CA LEU A 19 15.28 -7.49 0.20
C LEU A 19 16.12 -7.38 1.47
N ASP A 20 16.44 -8.51 2.09
CA ASP A 20 17.31 -8.58 3.27
C ASP A 20 18.79 -8.31 2.91
N GLY A 21 19.14 -8.23 1.62
CA GLY A 21 20.50 -8.02 1.14
C GLY A 21 21.38 -9.28 1.18
N ASN A 22 20.78 -10.44 1.41
CA ASN A 22 21.46 -11.74 1.49
C ASN A 22 21.63 -12.42 0.12
N MET A 23 21.15 -11.81 -0.95
CA MET A 23 21.28 -12.29 -2.33
C MET A 23 21.52 -11.12 -3.29
N GLU A 24 22.40 -11.32 -4.26
CA GLU A 24 22.67 -10.33 -5.30
C GLU A 24 21.58 -10.34 -6.39
N THR A 25 21.32 -9.19 -7.01
CA THR A 25 20.32 -9.07 -8.09
C THR A 25 20.62 -9.97 -9.28
N SER A 26 21.90 -10.11 -9.68
CA SER A 26 22.32 -11.02 -10.75
C SER A 26 21.95 -12.47 -10.44
N GLN A 27 22.30 -12.93 -9.24
CA GLN A 27 22.00 -14.28 -8.76
C GLN A 27 20.49 -14.55 -8.67
N TYR A 28 19.72 -13.57 -8.21
CA TYR A 28 18.25 -13.63 -8.19
C TYR A 28 17.66 -13.82 -9.58
N GLU A 29 18.05 -12.96 -10.53
CA GLU A 29 17.52 -13.02 -11.89
C GLU A 29 17.90 -14.32 -12.61
N ASP A 30 19.12 -14.83 -12.40
CA ASP A 30 19.58 -16.08 -13.00
C ASP A 30 18.79 -17.29 -12.49
N GLN A 31 18.58 -17.40 -11.19
CA GLN A 31 17.74 -18.46 -10.61
C GLN A 31 16.28 -18.37 -11.09
N LEU A 32 15.73 -17.16 -11.23
CA LEU A 32 14.39 -17.00 -11.80
C LEU A 32 14.32 -17.42 -13.27
N ARG A 33 15.39 -17.20 -14.06
CA ARG A 33 15.45 -17.68 -15.44
C ARG A 33 15.50 -19.21 -15.50
N GLU A 34 16.12 -19.87 -14.54
CA GLU A 34 16.09 -21.34 -14.45
C GLU A 34 14.68 -21.87 -14.15
N MET A 35 13.94 -21.21 -13.23
CA MET A 35 12.59 -21.64 -12.85
C MET A 35 11.51 -21.26 -13.88
N PHE A 36 11.49 -20.00 -14.32
CA PHE A 36 10.41 -19.41 -15.12
C PHE A 36 10.81 -19.13 -16.58
N THR A 37 12.04 -19.45 -16.96
CA THR A 37 12.55 -19.30 -18.34
C THR A 37 12.42 -17.85 -18.85
N ILE A 38 11.87 -17.67 -20.04
CA ILE A 38 11.69 -16.38 -20.69
C ILE A 38 10.67 -15.48 -19.99
N HIS A 39 9.85 -15.99 -19.08
CA HIS A 39 8.82 -15.21 -18.36
C HIS A 39 9.32 -14.63 -17.02
N ALA A 40 10.55 -14.95 -16.62
CA ALA A 40 11.17 -14.48 -15.38
C ALA A 40 11.23 -12.94 -15.25
N TYR A 41 11.27 -12.20 -16.37
CA TYR A 41 11.46 -10.75 -16.39
C TYR A 41 10.40 -9.97 -15.61
N ILE A 42 9.19 -10.53 -15.45
CA ILE A 42 8.11 -9.91 -14.67
C ILE A 42 8.52 -9.74 -13.20
N ALA A 43 9.36 -10.65 -12.69
CA ALA A 43 9.77 -10.69 -11.30
C ALA A 43 11.07 -9.91 -11.00
N PHE A 44 11.79 -9.42 -12.02
CA PHE A 44 13.09 -8.75 -11.84
C PHE A 44 13.01 -7.41 -11.09
N THR A 45 11.83 -6.79 -11.04
CA THR A 45 11.62 -5.47 -10.42
C THR A 45 10.78 -5.55 -9.14
N MET A 46 10.60 -6.75 -8.58
CA MET A 46 9.80 -6.94 -7.36
C MET A 46 10.41 -6.23 -6.16
N ASP A 47 11.74 -6.19 -6.06
CA ASP A 47 12.47 -5.39 -5.08
C ASP A 47 12.09 -3.90 -5.14
N LYS A 48 12.10 -3.31 -6.35
CA LYS A 48 11.77 -1.90 -6.57
C LYS A 48 10.31 -1.60 -6.28
N LEU A 49 9.41 -2.51 -6.66
CA LEU A 49 8.00 -2.39 -6.33
C LEU A 49 7.79 -2.37 -4.81
N ILE A 50 8.40 -3.31 -4.10
CA ILE A 50 8.29 -3.40 -2.63
C ILE A 50 8.93 -2.18 -1.97
N GLN A 51 10.10 -1.72 -2.42
CA GLN A 51 10.72 -0.49 -1.93
C GLN A 51 9.82 0.73 -2.14
N SER A 52 9.15 0.82 -3.29
CA SER A 52 8.19 1.90 -3.58
C SER A 52 7.01 1.86 -2.60
N ILE A 53 6.43 0.68 -2.38
CA ILE A 53 5.32 0.50 -1.41
C ILE A 53 5.77 0.88 0.00
N VAL A 54 6.93 0.39 0.45
CA VAL A 54 7.47 0.72 1.78
C VAL A 54 7.67 2.22 1.94
N ARG A 55 8.21 2.91 0.92
CA ARG A 55 8.38 4.36 0.95
C ARG A 55 7.05 5.09 1.09
N GLN A 56 6.02 4.66 0.36
CA GLN A 56 4.68 5.27 0.49
C GLN A 56 4.07 5.01 1.86
N LEU A 57 4.25 3.81 2.43
CA LEU A 57 3.81 3.53 3.80
C LEU A 57 4.54 4.40 4.82
N GLN A 58 5.86 4.56 4.67
CA GLN A 58 6.66 5.46 5.51
C GLN A 58 6.17 6.91 5.41
N HIS A 59 5.84 7.38 4.21
CA HIS A 59 5.27 8.71 4.02
C HIS A 59 3.96 8.86 4.80
N ILE A 60 3.03 7.92 4.64
CA ILE A 60 1.72 7.96 5.31
C ILE A 60 1.85 8.04 6.84
N VAL A 61 2.81 7.34 7.43
CA VAL A 61 2.99 7.35 8.90
C VAL A 61 3.87 8.48 9.42
N SER A 62 4.66 9.13 8.56
CA SER A 62 5.59 10.20 8.97
C SER A 62 5.04 11.60 8.68
N ASP A 63 4.18 11.72 7.67
CA ASP A 63 3.53 12.97 7.31
C ASP A 63 2.41 13.27 8.32
N GLU A 64 2.56 14.40 9.00
CA GLU A 64 1.64 14.86 10.03
C GLU A 64 0.21 15.01 9.48
N ILE A 65 0.04 15.50 8.24
CA ILE A 65 -1.28 15.64 7.64
C ILE A 65 -1.91 14.25 7.41
N CYS A 66 -1.15 13.30 6.87
CA CYS A 66 -1.61 11.93 6.64
C CYS A 66 -2.08 11.24 7.94
N VAL A 67 -1.33 11.43 9.03
CA VAL A 67 -1.70 10.92 10.35
C VAL A 67 -2.98 11.58 10.86
N GLN A 68 -3.06 12.91 10.82
CA GLN A 68 -4.23 13.66 11.29
C GLN A 68 -5.50 13.33 10.50
N VAL A 69 -5.39 13.14 9.18
CA VAL A 69 -6.53 12.72 8.32
C VAL A 69 -6.98 11.31 8.67
N THR A 70 -6.04 10.41 8.94
CA THR A 70 -6.35 9.03 9.35
C THR A 70 -7.08 9.01 10.69
N ASP A 71 -6.61 9.78 11.67
CA ASP A 71 -7.25 9.91 12.98
C ASP A 71 -8.65 10.54 12.86
N LEU A 72 -8.80 11.56 12.02
CA LEU A 72 -10.09 12.18 11.73
C LEU A 72 -11.07 11.15 11.14
N TYR A 73 -10.63 10.34 10.17
CA TYR A 73 -11.46 9.27 9.60
C TYR A 73 -11.88 8.24 10.66
N LEU A 74 -10.94 7.74 11.46
CA LEU A 74 -11.23 6.71 12.47
C LEU A 74 -12.20 7.21 13.54
N SER A 75 -12.05 8.47 13.98
CA SER A 75 -12.95 9.08 14.97
C SER A 75 -14.38 9.30 14.43
N GLU A 76 -14.50 9.68 13.15
CA GLU A 76 -15.80 10.01 12.54
C GLU A 76 -16.50 8.76 11.95
N CYS A 77 -15.75 7.69 11.68
CA CYS A 77 -16.29 6.40 11.29
C CYS A 77 -17.18 5.80 12.40
N ALA A 78 -16.76 5.94 13.66
CA ALA A 78 -17.57 5.55 14.81
C ALA A 78 -18.91 6.33 14.90
N ASN A 79 -18.92 7.56 14.39
CA ASN A 79 -20.10 8.44 14.36
C ASN A 79 -20.96 8.30 13.09
N LYS A 80 -20.65 7.33 12.20
CA LYS A 80 -21.31 7.12 10.89
C LYS A 80 -21.25 8.35 9.97
N ALA A 81 -20.26 9.23 10.20
CA ALA A 81 -20.09 10.47 9.47
C ALA A 81 -19.25 10.32 8.19
N THR A 82 -18.72 9.12 7.92
CA THR A 82 -17.81 8.82 6.80
C THR A 82 -18.48 8.09 5.64
N GLY A 83 -19.79 8.26 5.43
CA GLY A 83 -20.54 7.51 4.42
C GLY A 83 -21.25 6.26 4.94
N GLY A 84 -21.99 5.59 4.06
CA GLY A 84 -22.84 4.45 4.40
C GLY A 84 -24.00 4.25 3.42
N SER A 85 -24.97 3.41 3.79
CA SER A 85 -26.11 3.09 2.92
C SER A 85 -26.96 4.32 2.59
N LEU A 86 -27.45 4.38 1.34
CA LEU A 86 -28.35 5.43 0.80
C LEU A 86 -29.58 5.68 1.67
N SER A 87 -30.15 4.62 2.28
CA SER A 87 -31.33 4.73 3.13
C SER A 87 -31.11 5.58 4.39
N THR A 88 -29.86 5.72 4.82
CA THR A 88 -29.48 6.48 6.04
C THR A 88 -28.89 7.86 5.72
N GLN A 89 -28.90 8.28 4.45
CA GLN A 89 -28.28 9.54 4.02
C GLN A 89 -28.88 10.77 4.73
N ALA A 90 -30.21 10.85 4.85
CA ALA A 90 -30.88 12.00 5.45
C ALA A 90 -30.51 12.22 6.93
N SER A 91 -30.28 11.13 7.69
CA SER A 91 -29.89 11.22 9.10
C SER A 91 -28.39 11.47 9.29
N ARG A 92 -27.55 11.17 8.29
CA ARG A 92 -26.08 11.31 8.36
C ARG A 92 -25.57 12.63 7.76
N GLY A 93 -26.37 13.32 6.94
CA GLY A 93 -25.93 14.51 6.19
C GLY A 93 -25.31 15.62 7.03
N SER A 94 -25.80 15.87 8.25
CA SER A 94 -25.19 16.87 9.15
C SER A 94 -23.81 16.45 9.67
N ALA A 95 -23.64 15.16 9.97
CA ALA A 95 -22.39 14.61 10.46
C ALA A 95 -21.35 14.53 9.33
N GLU A 96 -21.76 14.08 8.14
CA GLU A 96 -20.93 14.10 6.92
C GLU A 96 -20.49 15.51 6.55
N SER A 97 -21.39 16.51 6.63
CA SER A 97 -21.04 17.91 6.37
C SER A 97 -20.01 18.48 7.36
N ALA A 98 -20.07 18.04 8.62
CA ALA A 98 -19.11 18.45 9.64
C ALA A 98 -17.74 17.77 9.41
N TYR A 99 -17.73 16.47 9.09
CA TYR A 99 -16.52 15.74 8.73
C TYR A 99 -15.84 16.36 7.51
N GLN A 100 -16.61 16.67 6.45
CA GLN A 100 -16.09 17.31 5.24
C GLN A 100 -15.39 18.65 5.55
N ARG A 101 -16.02 19.55 6.32
CA ARG A 101 -15.39 20.85 6.66
C ARG A 101 -14.10 20.68 7.46
N LYS A 102 -14.07 19.73 8.41
CA LYS A 102 -12.86 19.44 9.19
C LYS A 102 -11.73 18.94 8.28
N ALA A 103 -12.03 18.04 7.34
CA ALA A 103 -11.06 17.52 6.39
C ALA A 103 -10.55 18.60 5.42
N GLU A 104 -11.45 19.43 4.86
CA GLU A 104 -11.08 20.56 3.98
C GLU A 104 -10.19 21.59 4.69
N GLN A 105 -10.47 21.88 5.97
CA GLN A 105 -9.63 22.76 6.77
C GLN A 105 -8.26 22.13 7.06
N LEU A 106 -8.22 20.83 7.33
CA LEU A 106 -6.99 20.11 7.63
C LEU A 106 -6.06 20.01 6.41
N MET A 107 -6.63 19.89 5.22
CA MET A 107 -5.91 19.73 3.95
C MET A 107 -5.86 21.04 3.13
N SER A 108 -6.09 22.21 3.74
CA SER A 108 -6.26 23.47 3.01
C SER A 108 -5.05 23.87 2.16
N ASP A 109 -3.85 23.49 2.60
CA ASP A 109 -2.58 23.78 1.93
C ASP A 109 -2.02 22.59 1.13
N GLU A 110 -2.72 21.45 1.14
CA GLU A 110 -2.29 20.23 0.47
C GLU A 110 -2.83 20.13 -0.96
N ASN A 111 -1.92 19.91 -1.91
CA ASN A 111 -2.30 19.61 -3.27
C ASN A 111 -2.55 18.11 -3.43
N CYS A 112 -3.78 17.69 -3.16
CA CYS A 112 -4.22 16.29 -3.19
C CYS A 112 -4.14 15.62 -4.58
N PHE A 113 -3.77 16.36 -5.64
CA PHE A 113 -3.73 15.90 -7.03
C PHE A 113 -2.33 15.93 -7.65
N LYS A 114 -1.27 16.11 -6.85
CA LYS A 114 0.12 16.07 -7.32
C LYS A 114 0.75 14.70 -7.18
#